data_AF-A0A970YJ74-F1
#
_entry.id   AF-A0A970YJ74-F1
#
_cell.length_a   1.000
_cell.length_b   1.000
_cell.length_c   1.000
_cell.angle_alpha   90.00
_cell.angle_beta   90.00
_cell.angle_gamma   90.00
#
_symmetry.space_group_name_H-M   'P 1'
#
loop_
_entity.id
_entity.type
_entity.pdbx_description
1 polymer ?
#
loop_
_entity_poly.entity_id
_entity_poly.type
_entity_poly.pdbx_seq_one_letter_code
_entity_poly.pdbx_strand_id
1 'polypeptide(L)' 'MLRYIVKILVSSVIIVLVSEVSKKSGYIGGLIASLPLTSMLALFWLYNDTNSSSKVAELS' A
#
# COMPACT_ATOMS: atom_id res chain seq x y z
N MET A 1 1.91 -19.71 -0.13
CA MET A 1 0.52 -19.29 -0.40
C MET A 1 -0.08 -18.44 0.73
N LEU A 2 -0.09 -18.91 1.99
CA LEU A 2 -0.69 -18.21 3.13
C LEU A 2 -0.17 -16.78 3.35
N ARG A 3 1.16 -16.56 3.24
CA ARG A 3 1.78 -15.22 3.33
C ARG A 3 1.22 -14.22 2.31
N TYR A 4 0.94 -14.66 1.09
CA TYR A 4 0.37 -13.79 0.04
C TYR A 4 -1.10 -13.48 0.31
N ILE A 5 -1.87 -14.44 0.83
CA ILE A 5 -3.27 -14.23 1.19
C ILE A 5 -3.40 -13.16 2.29
N VAL A 6 -2.56 -13.25 3.34
CA VAL A 6 -2.50 -12.23 4.39
C VAL A 6 -2.11 -10.87 3.81
N LYS A 7 -1.12 -10.85 2.90
CA LYS A 7 -0.66 -9.64 2.20
C LYS A 7 -1.80 -8.95 1.44
N ILE A 8 -2.62 -9.73 0.74
CA ILE A 8 -3.77 -9.26 -0.04
C ILE A 8 -4.89 -8.77 0.88
N LEU A 9 -5.23 -9.52 1.94
CA LEU A 9 -6.28 -9.12 2.89
C LEU A 9 -5.96 -7.79 3.56
N VAL A 10 -4.74 -7.63 4.07
CA VAL A 10 -4.32 -6.38 4.72
C VAL A 10 -4.35 -5.22 3.70
N SER A 11 -3.82 -5.43 2.50
CA SER A 11 -3.78 -4.39 1.47
C SER A 11 -5.20 -3.97 1.02
N SER A 12 -6.09 -4.94 0.78
CA SER A 12 -7.46 -4.67 0.35
C SER A 12 -8.28 -3.94 1.42
N VAL A 13 -8.14 -4.30 2.70
CA VAL A 13 -8.79 -3.57 3.80
C VAL A 13 -8.32 -2.12 3.86
N ILE A 14 -7.00 -1.87 3.74
CA ILE A 14 -6.46 -0.51 3.72
C ILE A 14 -7.00 0.27 2.52
N ILE A 15 -6.98 -0.31 1.31
CA ILE A 15 -7.48 0.35 0.09
C ILE A 15 -8.96 0.74 0.24
N VAL A 16 -9.79 -0.16 0.77
CA VAL A 16 -11.24 0.09 0.95
C VAL A 16 -11.46 1.18 2.00
N LEU A 17 -10.79 1.12 3.15
CA LEU A 17 -10.91 2.16 4.19
C LEU A 17 -10.52 3.53 3.65
N VAL A 18 -9.39 3.63 2.96
CA VAL A 18 -8.93 4.92 2.42
C VAL A 18 -9.85 5.40 1.29
N SER A 19 -10.35 4.50 0.43
CA SER A 19 -11.34 4.87 -0.60
C SER A 19 -12.64 5.40 -0.02
N GLU A 20 -13.18 4.75 1.01
CA GLU A 20 -14.41 5.19 1.68
C GLU A 20 -14.23 6.52 2.42
N VAL A 21 -13.10 6.71 3.10
CA VAL A 21 -12.73 8.00 3.72
C VAL A 21 -12.58 9.11 2.67
N SER A 22 -12.00 8.79 1.52
CA SER A 22 -11.82 9.74 0.41
C SER A 22 -13.14 10.13 -0.25
N LYS A 23 -14.09 9.19 -0.41
CA LYS A 23 -15.44 9.49 -0.88
C LYS A 23 -16.21 10.41 0.07
N LYS A 24 -16.00 10.26 1.37
CA LYS A 24 -16.73 11.03 2.40
C LYS A 24 -16.20 12.46 2.57
N SER A 25 -14.94 12.71 2.29
CA SER A 25 -14.32 14.04 2.38
C SER A 25 -13.92 14.55 1.00
N GLY A 26 -14.82 15.23 0.27
CA GLY A 26 -14.59 15.67 -1.12
C GLY A 26 -13.33 16.53 -1.34
N TYR A 27 -12.87 17.28 -0.34
CA TYR A 27 -11.61 18.05 -0.41
C TYR A 27 -10.37 17.16 -0.36
N ILE A 28 -10.35 16.21 0.59
CA ILE A 28 -9.25 15.27 0.76
C ILE A 28 -9.29 14.23 -0.37
N GLY A 29 -10.48 13.77 -0.75
CA GLY A 29 -10.73 12.87 -1.88
C GLY A 29 -10.33 13.47 -3.22
N GLY A 30 -10.42 14.79 -3.42
CA GLY A 30 -9.90 15.45 -4.62
C GLY A 30 -8.37 15.44 -4.71
N LEU A 31 -7.69 15.80 -3.61
CA LEU A 31 -6.23 15.71 -3.51
C LEU A 31 -5.74 14.27 -3.65
N ILE A 32 -6.43 13.34 -3.03
CA ILE A 32 -6.14 11.91 -3.10
C ILE A 32 -6.53 11.30 -4.45
N ALA A 33 -7.56 11.79 -5.14
CA ALA A 33 -7.85 11.37 -6.51
C ALA A 33 -6.74 11.86 -7.47
N SER A 34 -6.16 13.04 -7.20
CA SER A 34 -4.99 13.53 -7.94
C SER A 34 -3.69 12.78 -7.60
N LEU A 35 -3.59 12.22 -6.38
CA LEU A 35 -2.51 11.37 -5.90
C LEU A 35 -3.01 9.91 -5.84
N PRO A 36 -3.01 9.16 -6.96
CA PRO A 36 -3.61 7.83 -7.01
C PRO A 36 -3.14 6.97 -5.82
N LEU A 37 -4.03 6.72 -4.85
CA LEU A 37 -3.72 5.95 -3.63
C LEU A 37 -3.08 4.62 -3.95
N THR A 38 -3.54 4.00 -5.03
CA THR A 38 -3.01 2.77 -5.58
C THR A 38 -1.51 2.87 -5.82
N SER A 39 -1.02 4.01 -6.35
CA SER A 39 0.40 4.28 -6.55
C SER A 39 1.13 4.44 -5.22
N MET A 40 0.55 5.18 -4.27
CA MET A 40 1.15 5.38 -2.95
C MET A 40 1.28 4.07 -2.16
N LEU A 41 0.29 3.20 -2.26
CA LEU A 41 0.26 1.88 -1.61
C LEU A 41 1.22 0.90 -2.29
N ALA A 42 1.38 0.99 -3.61
CA ALA A 42 2.40 0.26 -4.35
C ALA A 42 3.82 0.69 -3.92
N LEU A 43 4.08 2.00 -3.78
CA LEU A 43 5.35 2.52 -3.29
C LEU A 43 5.62 2.11 -1.83
N PHE A 44 4.60 2.11 -0.98
CA PHE A 44 4.72 1.64 0.41
C PHE A 44 5.13 0.17 0.49
N TRP A 45 4.52 -0.68 -0.34
CA TRP A 45 4.90 -2.08 -0.45
C TRP A 45 6.30 -2.28 -1.01
N LEU A 46 6.68 -1.51 -2.02
CA LEU A 46 8.01 -1.53 -2.62
C LEU A 46 9.08 -1.12 -1.61
N TYR A 47 8.82 -0.10 -0.79
CA TYR A 47 9.72 0.32 0.29
C TYR A 47 9.88 -0.76 1.36
N ASN A 48 8.79 -1.44 1.74
CA ASN A 48 8.85 -2.55 2.68
C ASN A 48 9.58 -3.78 2.11
N ASP A 49 9.37 -4.12 0.84
CA ASP A 49 10.11 -5.21 0.17
C ASP A 49 11.60 -4.86 0.04
N THR A 50 11.93 -3.60 -0.26
CA THR A 50 13.32 -3.12 -0.40
C THR A 50 14.08 -3.15 0.92
N ASN A 51 13.43 -2.92 2.06
CA ASN A 51 14.02 -3.14 3.38
C ASN A 51 14.38 -4.61 3.65
N SER A 52 13.69 -5.57 3.00
CA SER A 52 14.07 -6.99 3.05
C SER A 52 15.28 -7.32 2.18
N SER A 53 15.57 -6.52 1.15
CA SER A 53 16.75 -6.68 0.29
C SER A 53 18.06 -6.41 1.01
N SER A 54 18.06 -5.66 2.12
CA SER A 54 19.24 -5.53 2.99
C SER A 54 19.67 -6.85 3.63
N LYS A 55 18.81 -7.87 3.66
CA LYS A 55 19.12 -9.22 4.14
C LYS A 55 19.82 -10.09 3.08
N VAL A 56 19.89 -9.63 1.83
CA VAL A 56 20.55 -10.35 0.72
C VAL A 56 22.06 -10.08 0.68
N ALA A 57 22.53 -9.03 1.38
CA ALA A 57 23.95 -8.69 1.48
C ALA A 57 24.76 -9.58 2.46
N GLU A 58 24.11 -10.40 3.30
CA GLU A 58 24.78 -11.35 4.21
C GLU A 58 24.99 -12.74 3.58
N LEU A 59 24.71 -12.91 2.28
CA LEU A 59 24.96 -14.15 1.53
C LEU A 59 26.11 -14.01 0.51
N SER A 60 26.94 -12.96 0.59
CA SER A 60 28.16 -12.80 -0.22
C SER A 60 29.42 -12.93 0.63
#